data_AF-A0A9W6ZU45-F1
#
_entry.id   AF-A0A9W6ZU45-F1
#
_cell.length_a   1.000
_cell.length_b   1.000
_cell.length_c   1.000
_cell.angle_alpha   90.00
_cell.angle_beta   90.00
_cell.angle_gamma   90.00
#
_symmetry.space_group_name_H-M   'P 1'
#
loop_
_entity.id
_entity.type
_entity.pdbx_description
1 polymer ?
#
loop_
_entity_poly.entity_id
_entity_poly.type
_entity_poly.pdbx_seq_one_letter_code
_entity_poly.pdbx_strand_id
1 'polypeptide(L)'
;MSLSFLQKKSWHTAKTSNIEKVWIQEEEKKKEDARIKELLQQRKEEREEEEMLKLTGRAGDAEALSMSWMYQGGKKSEEEVKEDAERFLLGEKFKGEERDKSEVEIVNDSRNVDEGAGGEGVVVGGLLMGGQTVNERNEE
;
A
#
# COMPACT_ATOMS: atom_id res chain seq x y z
N MET A 1 -52.77 14.43 -8.43
CA MET A 1 -52.35 13.27 -7.61
C MET A 1 -50.83 13.20 -7.66
N SER A 2 -50.14 13.32 -6.51
CA SER A 2 -48.68 13.39 -6.47
C SER A 2 -48.04 12.01 -6.68
N LEU A 3 -46.81 12.00 -7.20
CA LEU A 3 -45.99 10.81 -7.52
C LEU A 3 -45.49 10.03 -6.27
N SER A 4 -46.18 10.16 -5.13
CA SER A 4 -45.79 9.59 -3.85
C SER A 4 -45.69 8.06 -3.84
N PHE A 5 -46.40 7.37 -4.73
CA PHE A 5 -46.32 5.91 -4.86
C PHE A 5 -44.93 5.43 -5.32
N LEU A 6 -44.15 6.28 -6.01
CA LEU A 6 -42.82 5.93 -6.51
C LEU A 6 -41.81 5.72 -5.37
N GLN A 7 -41.99 6.38 -4.23
CA GLN A 7 -41.13 6.22 -3.05
C GLN A 7 -41.17 4.79 -2.47
N LYS A 8 -42.25 4.03 -2.75
CA LYS A 8 -42.37 2.61 -2.36
C LYS A 8 -41.66 1.66 -3.32
N LYS A 9 -41.16 2.14 -4.47
CA LYS A 9 -40.50 1.30 -5.48
C LYS A 9 -39.00 1.24 -5.19
N SER A 10 -38.43 0.03 -5.26
CA SER A 10 -37.02 -0.22 -4.96
C SER A 10 -36.04 0.42 -5.95
N TRP A 11 -36.45 0.59 -7.20
CA TRP A 11 -35.64 1.15 -8.29
C TRP A 11 -35.71 2.69 -8.38
N HIS A 12 -36.54 3.35 -7.58
CA HIS A 12 -36.73 4.79 -7.68
C HIS A 12 -35.49 5.55 -7.18
N THR A 13 -34.99 6.49 -7.97
CA THR A 13 -33.73 7.21 -7.68
C THR A 13 -33.83 8.12 -6.46
N ALA A 14 -34.97 8.79 -6.27
CA ALA A 14 -35.17 9.70 -5.14
C ALA A 14 -35.59 8.99 -3.84
N LYS A 15 -35.50 7.66 -3.78
CA LYS A 15 -35.70 6.90 -2.54
C LYS A 15 -34.46 7.08 -1.67
N THR A 16 -34.62 7.44 -0.39
CA THR A 16 -33.51 7.73 0.54
C THR A 16 -32.47 6.60 0.58
N SER A 17 -32.91 5.34 0.64
CA SER A 17 -32.00 4.18 0.64
C SER A 17 -31.13 4.07 -0.60
N ASN A 18 -31.58 4.59 -1.75
CA ASN A 18 -30.80 4.56 -2.99
C ASN A 18 -29.87 5.76 -3.07
N ILE A 19 -30.31 6.93 -2.60
CA ILE A 19 -29.47 8.12 -2.45
C ILE A 19 -28.30 7.82 -1.51
N GLU A 20 -28.55 7.14 -0.38
CA GLU A 20 -27.51 6.72 0.57
C GLU A 20 -26.48 5.80 -0.08
N LYS A 21 -26.92 4.81 -0.88
CA LYS A 21 -26.00 3.91 -1.62
C LYS A 21 -25.13 4.66 -2.61
N VAL A 22 -25.72 5.57 -3.37
CA VAL A 22 -24.97 6.41 -4.31
C VAL A 22 -23.98 7.29 -3.56
N TRP A 23 -24.39 7.87 -2.43
CA TRP A 23 -23.52 8.71 -1.61
C TRP A 23 -22.31 7.93 -1.06
N ILE A 24 -22.50 6.71 -0.56
CA ILE A 24 -21.40 5.85 -0.10
C ILE A 24 -20.43 5.58 -1.25
N GLN A 25 -20.95 5.19 -2.43
CA GLN A 25 -20.12 4.94 -3.61
C GLN A 25 -19.38 6.19 -4.09
N GLU A 26 -20.01 7.37 -4.03
CA GLU A 26 -19.36 8.64 -4.34
C GLU A 26 -18.28 9.01 -3.32
N GLU A 27 -18.47 8.68 -2.04
CA GLU A 27 -17.47 8.90 -1.01
C GLU A 27 -16.25 7.98 -1.20
N GLU A 28 -16.48 6.70 -1.51
CA GLU A 28 -15.42 5.75 -1.85
C GLU A 28 -14.64 6.19 -3.08
N LYS A 29 -15.34 6.56 -4.17
CA LYS A 29 -14.69 7.11 -5.37
C LYS A 29 -13.87 8.35 -5.10
N LYS A 30 -14.34 9.27 -4.25
CA LYS A 30 -13.55 10.45 -3.85
C LYS A 30 -12.26 10.06 -3.12
N LYS A 31 -12.29 9.01 -2.29
CA LYS A 31 -11.09 8.49 -1.60
C LYS A 31 -10.13 7.84 -2.60
N GLU A 32 -10.64 7.09 -3.56
CA GLU A 32 -9.83 6.49 -4.64
C GLU A 32 -9.18 7.56 -5.52
N ASP A 33 -9.95 8.56 -5.97
CA ASP A 33 -9.46 9.68 -6.77
C ASP A 33 -8.35 10.46 -6.04
N ALA A 34 -8.49 10.64 -4.72
CA ALA A 34 -7.46 11.27 -3.90
C ALA A 34 -6.17 10.44 -3.85
N ARG A 35 -6.27 9.12 -3.67
CA ARG A 35 -5.11 8.21 -3.70
C ARG A 35 -4.44 8.20 -5.08
N ILE A 36 -5.23 8.15 -6.15
CA ILE A 36 -4.71 8.20 -7.52
C ILE A 36 -3.98 9.52 -7.77
N LYS A 37 -4.54 10.64 -7.30
CA LYS A 37 -3.90 11.95 -7.44
C LYS A 37 -2.54 12.02 -6.73
N GLU A 38 -2.43 11.44 -5.54
CA GLU A 38 -1.16 11.34 -4.81
C GLU A 38 -0.12 10.54 -5.61
N LEU A 39 -0.50 9.36 -6.13
CA LEU A 39 0.38 8.53 -6.96
C LEU A 39 0.80 9.23 -8.27
N LEU A 40 -0.11 9.98 -8.88
CA LEU A 40 0.19 10.77 -10.08
C LEU A 40 1.17 11.90 -9.77
N GLN A 41 1.05 12.52 -8.59
CA GLN A 41 1.97 13.55 -8.14
C GLN A 41 3.37 12.96 -7.91
N GLN A 42 3.47 11.82 -7.20
CA GLN A 42 4.75 11.12 -6.98
C GLN A 42 5.43 10.78 -8.31
N ARG A 43 4.70 10.21 -9.27
CA ARG A 43 5.24 9.90 -10.60
C ARG A 43 5.70 11.15 -11.37
N LYS A 44 5.02 12.29 -11.18
CA LYS A 44 5.40 13.55 -11.82
C LYS A 44 6.69 14.08 -11.21
N GLU A 45 6.81 14.04 -9.89
CA GLU A 45 8.02 14.42 -9.16
C GLU A 45 9.21 13.54 -9.58
N GLU A 46 9.03 12.22 -9.62
CA GLU A 46 10.07 11.28 -10.10
C GLU A 46 10.56 11.62 -11.52
N ARG A 47 9.63 11.95 -12.44
CA ARG A 47 9.98 12.35 -13.81
C ARG A 47 10.73 13.68 -13.84
N GLU A 48 10.31 14.65 -13.03
CA GLU A 48 10.98 15.96 -12.94
C GLU A 48 12.42 15.81 -12.40
N GLU A 49 12.63 14.96 -11.41
CA GLU A 49 13.96 14.63 -10.89
C GLU A 49 14.84 13.94 -11.94
N GLU A 50 14.30 12.96 -12.66
CA GLU A 50 15.01 12.27 -13.74
C GLU A 50 15.43 13.25 -14.85
N GLU A 51 14.54 14.15 -15.26
CA GLU A 51 14.84 15.20 -16.24
C GLU A 51 15.94 16.15 -15.75
N MET A 52 15.91 16.54 -14.47
CA MET A 52 16.95 17.37 -13.86
C MET A 52 18.31 16.66 -13.81
N LEU A 53 18.35 15.38 -13.44
CA LEU A 53 19.57 14.57 -13.42
C LEU A 53 20.15 14.40 -14.83
N LYS A 54 19.29 14.22 -15.83
CA LYS A 54 19.69 14.16 -17.23
C LYS A 54 20.29 15.49 -17.72
N LEU A 55 19.69 16.62 -17.36
CA LEU A 55 20.19 17.95 -17.71
C LEU A 55 21.54 18.29 -17.04
N THR A 56 21.76 17.84 -15.81
CA THR A 56 23.02 18.07 -15.09
C THR A 56 24.19 17.20 -15.58
N GLY A 57 23.94 16.27 -16.52
CA GLY A 57 24.97 15.36 -17.05
C GLY A 57 25.38 14.25 -16.08
N ARG A 58 24.67 14.11 -14.96
CA ARG A 58 24.96 13.17 -13.87
C ARG A 58 24.14 11.87 -13.98
N ALA A 59 23.64 11.58 -15.19
CA ALA A 59 22.83 10.40 -15.48
C ALA A 59 23.51 9.08 -15.07
N GLY A 60 24.84 9.01 -15.14
CA GLY A 60 25.59 7.81 -14.69
C GLY A 60 25.53 7.56 -13.17
N ASP A 61 25.45 8.61 -12.34
CA ASP A 61 25.33 8.44 -10.89
C ASP A 61 23.89 8.03 -10.49
N ALA A 62 22.90 8.38 -11.32
CA ALA A 62 21.50 7.98 -11.13
C ALA A 62 21.31 6.47 -11.37
N GLU A 63 22.01 5.89 -12.34
CA GLU A 63 22.00 4.45 -12.59
C GLU A 63 22.60 3.66 -11.40
N ALA A 64 23.68 4.16 -10.80
CA ALA A 64 24.28 3.56 -9.61
C ALA A 64 23.35 3.62 -8.38
N LEU A 65 22.64 4.74 -8.18
CA LEU A 65 21.64 4.89 -7.13
C LEU A 65 20.40 4.01 -7.37
N SER A 66 19.98 3.82 -8.62
CA SER A 66 18.91 2.89 -8.97
C SER A 66 19.27 1.45 -8.59
N MET A 67 20.53 1.03 -8.77
CA MET A 67 20.96 -0.30 -8.32
C MET A 67 21.08 -0.43 -6.79
N SER A 68 21.14 0.69 -6.06
CA SER A 68 21.26 0.71 -4.60
C SER A 68 20.12 -0.06 -3.93
N TRP A 69 18.87 0.03 -4.41
CA TRP A 69 17.75 -0.69 -3.77
C TRP A 69 17.96 -2.22 -3.79
N MET A 70 18.61 -2.76 -4.85
CA MET A 70 18.90 -4.19 -4.98
C MET A 70 20.01 -4.63 -4.02
N TYR A 71 21.01 -3.77 -3.77
CA TYR A 71 22.13 -4.07 -2.86
C TYR A 71 21.86 -3.67 -1.40
N GLN A 72 20.86 -2.81 -1.15
CA GLN A 72 20.44 -2.38 0.18
C GLN A 72 19.46 -3.36 0.85
N GLY A 73 18.96 -4.36 0.11
CA GLY A 73 17.98 -5.35 0.57
C GLY A 73 18.48 -6.37 1.60
N GLY A 74 19.74 -6.34 2.02
CA GLY A 74 20.25 -7.15 3.11
C GLY A 74 20.25 -6.38 4.42
N LYS A 75 19.14 -6.40 5.18
CA LYS A 75 19.13 -5.94 6.59
C LYS A 75 19.82 -6.93 7.55
N LYS A 76 20.51 -7.95 7.04
CA LYS A 76 21.43 -8.73 7.86
C LYS A 76 22.68 -7.92 8.07
N SER A 77 23.15 -7.89 9.31
CA SER A 77 24.50 -7.43 9.59
C SER A 77 25.49 -8.23 8.71
N GLU A 78 26.58 -7.61 8.29
CA GLU A 78 27.54 -8.27 7.40
C GLU A 78 28.09 -9.58 8.00
N GLU A 79 28.06 -9.68 9.33
CA GLU A 79 28.42 -10.87 10.10
C GLU A 79 27.38 -12.00 9.95
N GLU A 80 26.09 -11.71 10.02
CA GLU A 80 25.01 -12.70 9.81
C GLU A 80 24.97 -13.22 8.37
N VAL A 81 25.24 -12.35 7.38
CA VAL A 81 25.36 -12.78 5.97
C VAL A 81 26.53 -13.74 5.78
N LYS A 82 27.67 -13.47 6.44
CA LYS A 82 28.85 -14.34 6.40
C LYS A 82 28.59 -15.66 7.12
N GLU A 83 27.97 -15.63 8.29
CA GLU A 83 27.66 -16.83 9.05
C GLU A 83 26.68 -17.76 8.30
N ASP A 84 25.64 -17.19 7.68
CA ASP A 84 24.72 -17.97 6.83
C ASP A 84 25.39 -18.52 5.57
N ALA A 85 26.33 -17.77 4.99
CA ALA A 85 27.13 -18.24 3.87
C ALA A 85 28.07 -19.38 4.28
N GLU A 86 28.72 -19.30 5.45
CA GLU A 86 29.59 -20.34 6.01
C GLU A 86 28.80 -21.61 6.33
N ARG A 87 27.62 -21.48 6.94
CA ARG A 87 26.68 -22.58 7.21
C ARG A 87 26.21 -23.25 5.91
N PHE A 88 25.91 -22.46 4.89
CA PHE A 88 25.53 -23.00 3.58
C PHE A 88 26.70 -23.71 2.87
N LEU A 89 27.91 -23.16 2.95
CA LEU A 89 29.12 -23.81 2.43
C LEU A 89 29.46 -25.10 3.18
N LEU A 90 29.08 -25.20 4.47
CA LEU A 90 29.17 -26.42 5.28
C LEU A 90 28.09 -27.46 4.93
N GLY A 91 27.17 -27.14 4.02
CA GLY A 91 26.14 -28.03 3.51
C GLY A 91 24.84 -28.01 4.30
N GLU A 92 24.66 -27.06 5.24
CA GLU A 92 23.34 -26.83 5.82
C GLU A 92 22.38 -26.30 4.74
N LYS A 93 21.14 -26.81 4.74
CA LYS A 93 20.14 -26.33 3.79
C LYS A 93 19.83 -24.87 4.07
N PHE A 94 20.03 -24.01 3.07
CA PHE A 94 19.60 -22.62 3.15
C PHE A 94 18.08 -22.58 3.32
N LYS A 95 17.64 -22.31 4.55
CA LYS A 95 16.26 -21.92 4.82
C LYS A 95 16.18 -20.46 4.40
N GLY A 96 15.77 -20.23 3.16
CA GLY A 96 15.49 -18.89 2.68
C GLY A 96 14.58 -18.19 3.69
N GLU A 97 14.88 -16.93 3.96
CA GLU A 97 14.12 -16.09 4.87
C GLU A 97 12.66 -16.08 4.38
N GLU A 98 11.81 -16.87 5.06
CA GLU A 98 10.37 -16.82 4.87
C GLU A 98 9.94 -15.45 5.37
N ARG A 99 9.98 -14.46 4.49
CA ARG A 99 9.30 -13.19 4.72
C ARG A 99 7.85 -13.53 5.01
N ASP A 100 7.36 -13.09 6.15
CA ASP A 100 5.95 -13.24 6.52
C ASP A 100 5.10 -12.74 5.35
N LYS A 101 4.32 -13.65 4.75
CA LYS A 101 3.57 -13.40 3.51
C LYS A 101 2.61 -12.22 3.64
N SER A 102 2.22 -11.86 4.87
CA SER A 102 1.41 -10.70 5.19
C SER A 102 2.06 -9.36 4.82
N GLU A 103 3.39 -9.24 4.82
CA GLU A 103 4.07 -7.98 4.48
C GLU A 103 4.19 -7.79 2.95
N VAL A 104 4.25 -8.89 2.19
CA VAL A 104 4.28 -8.89 0.71
C VAL A 104 2.87 -8.72 0.12
N GLU A 105 1.82 -9.10 0.85
CA GLU A 105 0.42 -8.96 0.41
C GLU A 105 -0.06 -7.50 0.38
N ILE A 106 0.39 -6.63 1.29
CA ILE A 106 -0.02 -5.21 1.34
C ILE A 106 0.36 -4.45 0.05
N VAL A 107 1.44 -4.86 -0.62
CA VAL A 107 1.91 -4.25 -1.88
C VAL A 107 1.17 -4.82 -3.11
N ASN A 108 0.62 -6.03 -3.02
CA ASN A 108 -0.09 -6.69 -4.12
C ASN A 108 -1.60 -6.45 -4.12
N ASP A 109 -2.19 -6.02 -3.00
CA ASP A 109 -3.64 -5.76 -2.89
C ASP A 109 -4.10 -4.53 -3.70
N SER A 110 -3.18 -3.66 -4.12
CA SER A 110 -3.51 -2.52 -5.00
C SER A 110 -3.78 -2.92 -6.47
N ARG A 111 -3.64 -4.20 -6.83
CA ARG A 111 -3.78 -4.68 -8.22
C ARG A 111 -5.06 -5.47 -8.51
N ASN A 112 -5.95 -5.64 -7.53
CA ASN A 112 -7.21 -6.36 -7.73
C ASN A 112 -8.39 -5.45 -7.43
N VAL A 113 -8.73 -4.61 -8.41
CA VAL A 113 -10.02 -3.94 -8.47
C VAL A 113 -10.82 -4.60 -9.59
N ASP A 114 -11.94 -5.21 -9.19
CA ASP A 114 -13.10 -5.63 -9.98
C ASP A 114 -13.03 -6.93 -10.80
N GLU A 115 -13.49 -8.04 -10.18
CA GLU A 115 -14.55 -8.88 -10.76
C GLU A 115 -15.53 -9.31 -9.64
N GLY A 116 -16.75 -8.75 -9.68
CA GLY A 116 -17.75 -8.93 -8.62
C GLY A 116 -18.49 -10.27 -8.62
N ALA A 117 -18.84 -10.75 -7.43
CA ALA A 117 -20.06 -11.52 -7.14
C ALA A 117 -20.23 -11.61 -5.61
N GLY A 118 -21.46 -11.42 -5.13
CA GLY A 118 -21.76 -11.22 -3.71
C GLY A 118 -21.63 -12.46 -2.83
N GLY A 119 -21.65 -12.21 -1.51
CA GLY A 119 -21.75 -13.26 -0.50
C GLY A 119 -21.17 -12.82 0.84
N GLU A 120 -22.06 -12.38 1.74
CA GLU A 120 -22.06 -12.58 3.20
C GLU A 120 -20.71 -12.70 3.94
N GLY A 121 -20.45 -11.76 4.85
CA GLY A 121 -19.39 -11.91 5.85
C GLY A 121 -19.22 -10.69 6.74
N VAL A 122 -20.05 -10.58 7.77
CA VAL A 122 -19.81 -9.68 8.90
C VAL A 122 -18.56 -10.16 9.65
N VAL A 123 -17.58 -9.29 9.85
CA VAL A 123 -16.60 -9.44 10.94
C VAL A 123 -16.46 -8.12 11.68
N VAL A 124 -17.06 -8.13 12.88
CA VAL A 124 -16.95 -7.10 13.90
C VAL A 124 -15.66 -7.35 14.68
N GLY A 125 -14.93 -6.27 14.98
CA GLY A 125 -14.12 -6.17 16.20
C GLY A 125 -12.61 -6.33 16.01
N GLY A 126 -11.88 -5.28 16.37
CA GLY A 126 -10.43 -5.35 16.51
C GLY A 126 -9.72 -4.00 16.63
N LEU A 127 -10.27 -3.04 17.40
CA LEU A 127 -9.54 -1.83 17.78
C LEU A 127 -8.49 -2.23 18.84
N LEU A 128 -7.24 -2.44 18.42
CA LEU A 128 -6.09 -2.49 19.32
C LEU A 128 -5.34 -1.15 19.22
N MET A 129 -5.80 -0.19 20.02
CA MET A 129 -4.96 0.94 20.44
C MET A 129 -3.90 0.39 21.41
N GLY A 130 -2.70 0.17 20.92
CA GLY A 130 -1.51 -0.14 21.72
C GLY A 130 -0.51 1.00 21.63
N GLY A 131 -0.79 2.13 22.27
CA GLY A 131 0.19 3.21 22.45
C GLY A 131 1.24 2.79 23.46
N GLN A 132 2.46 2.50 23.01
CA GLN A 132 3.62 2.33 23.89
C GLN A 132 4.12 3.70 24.36
N THR A 133 4.40 3.76 25.66
CA THR A 133 4.90 4.88 26.45
C THR A 133 6.28 5.35 25.99
N VAL A 134 6.41 6.64 25.71
CA VAL A 134 7.71 7.31 25.51
C VAL A 134 8.40 7.44 26.87
N ASN A 135 9.55 6.78 27.02
CA ASN A 135 10.51 7.00 28.10
C ASN A 135 11.39 8.20 27.71
N GLU A 136 11.10 9.39 28.24
CA GLU A 136 12.06 10.49 28.24
C GLU A 136 12.94 10.37 29.48
N ARG A 137 14.17 9.89 29.28
CA ARG A 137 15.28 10.00 30.23
C ARG A 137 16.42 10.77 29.54
N ASN A 138 16.61 12.01 30.00
CA ASN A 138 17.83 12.81 30.11
C ASN A 138 18.68 13.09 28.86
N GLU A 139 18.85 14.39 28.59
CA GLU A 139 20.03 15.16 28.11
C GLU A 139 19.46 16.59 27.88
N GLU A 140 19.85 17.71 28.49
CA GLU A 140 20.92 18.18 29.38
C GLU A 140 20.37 19.31 30.28
#